data_AF-A0A9D8B561-F1
#
_entry.id   AF-A0A9D8B561-F1
#
_cell.length_a   1.000
_cell.length_b   1.000
_cell.length_c   1.000
_cell.angle_alpha   90.00
_cell.angle_beta   90.00
_cell.angle_gamma   90.00
#
_symmetry.space_group_name_H-M   'P 1'
#
loop_
_entity.id
_entity.type
_entity.pdbx_description
1 polymer ?
#
loop_
_entity_poly.entity_id
_entity_poly.type
_entity_poly.pdbx_seq_one_letter_code
_entity_poly.pdbx_strand_id
1 'polypeptide(L)'
;MDQKVYRQFLREFLRDASQKSDGSNAGMANFLMQQIQPGRFTRHRDEKIRALNDLQRAFSEHRHWPVDMVFTYLGIKPEEVQAK
;
A
#
# COMPACT_ATOMS: atom_id res chain seq x y z
N MET A 1 6.17 17.68 -3.29
CA MET A 1 5.84 16.25 -3.08
C MET A 1 6.99 15.44 -3.62
N ASP A 2 7.61 14.62 -2.78
CA ASP A 2 8.73 13.78 -3.22
C ASP A 2 8.20 12.45 -3.76
N GLN A 3 8.23 12.30 -5.08
CA GLN A 3 7.72 11.10 -5.75
C GLN A 3 8.53 9.85 -5.41
N LYS A 4 9.82 9.99 -5.06
CA LYS A 4 10.66 8.85 -4.65
C LYS A 4 10.23 8.36 -3.28
N VAL A 5 10.04 9.28 -2.33
CA VAL A 5 9.59 8.96 -0.96
C VAL A 5 8.17 8.38 -0.97
N TYR A 6 7.27 8.94 -1.77
CA TYR A 6 5.92 8.40 -1.96
C TYR A 6 5.95 6.93 -2.46
N ARG A 7 6.72 6.65 -3.52
CA ARG A 7 6.89 5.29 -4.04
C ARG A 7 7.57 4.35 -3.06
N GLN A 8 8.44 4.87 -2.20
CA GLN A 8 9.06 4.09 -1.14
C GLN A 8 7.99 3.63 -0.12
N PHE A 9 7.15 4.55 0.35
CA PHE A 9 6.07 4.20 1.28
C PHE A 9 5.03 3.26 0.68
N LEU A 10 4.64 3.45 -0.58
CA LEU A 10 3.74 2.50 -1.24
C LEU A 10 4.29 1.06 -1.19
N ARG A 11 5.57 0.88 -1.54
CA ARG A 11 6.22 -0.44 -1.52
C ARG A 11 6.33 -1.01 -0.12
N GLU A 12 6.70 -0.19 0.86
CA GLU A 12 6.80 -0.59 2.26
C GLU A 12 5.45 -1.08 2.79
N PHE A 13 4.38 -0.31 2.58
CA PHE A 13 3.04 -0.70 3.00
C PHE A 13 2.51 -1.93 2.28
N LEU A 14 2.76 -2.06 0.97
CA LEU A 14 2.36 -3.24 0.20
C LEU A 14 3.09 -4.48 0.66
N ARG A 15 4.40 -4.38 0.91
CA ARG A 15 5.22 -5.48 1.42
C ARG A 15 4.70 -5.93 2.79
N ASP A 16 4.47 -4.97 3.69
CA ASP A 16 3.92 -5.23 5.01
C ASP A 16 2.53 -5.89 4.91
N ALA A 17 1.65 -5.36 4.06
CA ALA A 17 0.32 -5.93 3.84
C ALA A 17 0.41 -7.35 3.26
N SER A 18 1.28 -7.59 2.29
CA SER A 18 1.47 -8.92 1.70
C SER A 18 2.04 -9.93 2.68
N GLN A 19 2.87 -9.52 3.63
CA GLN A 19 3.47 -10.42 4.62
C GLN A 19 2.57 -10.67 5.83
N LYS A 20 1.77 -9.67 6.23
CA LYS A 20 0.94 -9.71 7.45
C LYS A 20 -0.53 -10.02 7.16
N SER A 21 -0.94 -10.11 5.90
CA SER A 21 -2.27 -10.56 5.49
C SER A 21 -2.23 -11.94 4.83
N ASP A 22 -3.40 -12.46 4.48
CA ASP A 22 -3.60 -13.72 3.75
C ASP A 22 -3.25 -13.61 2.24
N GLY A 23 -2.73 -12.47 1.80
CA GLY A 23 -2.41 -12.22 0.39
C GLY A 23 -3.62 -11.85 -0.46
N SER A 24 -4.84 -11.85 0.08
CA SER A 24 -6.06 -11.46 -0.63
C SER A 24 -6.26 -9.94 -0.63
N ASN A 25 -7.03 -9.43 -1.60
CA ASN A 25 -7.40 -8.00 -1.59
C ASN A 25 -8.10 -7.59 -0.30
N ALA A 26 -8.97 -8.45 0.23
CA ALA A 26 -9.71 -8.18 1.45
C ALA A 26 -8.80 -8.12 2.68
N GLY A 27 -7.86 -9.07 2.79
CA GLY A 27 -6.86 -9.10 3.85
C GLY A 27 -5.92 -7.90 3.78
N MET A 28 -5.42 -7.56 2.59
CA MET A 28 -4.58 -6.38 2.38
C MET A 28 -5.33 -5.09 2.70
N ALA A 29 -6.58 -4.93 2.22
CA ALA A 29 -7.41 -3.78 2.53
C ALA A 29 -7.63 -3.63 4.04
N ASN A 30 -7.95 -4.73 4.73
CA ASN A 30 -8.18 -4.72 6.17
C ASN A 30 -6.90 -4.33 6.93
N PHE A 31 -5.75 -4.91 6.56
CA PHE A 31 -4.46 -4.55 7.15
C PHE A 31 -4.14 -3.05 6.96
N LEU A 32 -4.34 -2.54 5.74
CA LEU A 32 -4.08 -1.13 5.42
C LEU A 32 -5.04 -0.17 6.15
N MET A 33 -6.28 -0.58 6.40
CA MET A 33 -7.25 0.20 7.19
C MET A 33 -6.90 0.25 8.68
N GLN A 34 -6.25 -0.78 9.21
CA GLN A 34 -5.81 -0.84 10.60
C GLN A 34 -4.52 -0.05 10.87
N GLN A 35 -3.81 0.38 9.84
CA GLN A 35 -2.60 1.19 10.01
C GLN A 35 -2.92 2.56 10.61
N ILE A 36 -2.29 2.84 11.75
CA ILE A 36 -2.44 4.09 12.47
C ILE A 36 -1.89 5.24 11.63
N GLN A 37 -2.66 6.31 11.48
CA GLN A 37 -2.20 7.50 10.77
C GLN A 37 -0.94 8.08 11.42
N PRO A 38 0.06 8.47 10.62
CA PRO A 38 1.29 9.04 11.16
C PRO A 38 1.04 10.32 11.95
N GLY A 39 1.63 10.40 13.15
CA GLY A 39 1.51 11.54 14.05
C GLY A 39 2.06 12.84 13.46
N ARG A 40 1.70 13.98 14.06
CA ARG A 40 1.99 15.35 13.55
C ARG A 40 3.46 15.64 13.24
N PHE A 41 4.41 14.98 13.92
CA PHE A 41 5.85 15.16 13.74
C PHE A 41 6.52 14.09 12.85
N THR A 42 5.74 13.28 12.15
CA THR A 42 6.30 12.25 11.26
C THR A 42 6.96 12.90 10.05
N ARG A 43 8.20 12.51 9.76
CA ARG A 43 8.92 12.93 8.56
C ARG A 43 8.18 12.43 7.31
N HIS A 44 8.03 13.30 6.31
CA HIS A 44 7.29 12.99 5.05
C HIS A 44 5.85 12.49 5.31
N ARG A 45 5.19 13.09 6.32
CA ARG A 45 3.82 12.75 6.74
C ARG A 45 2.84 12.77 5.57
N ASP A 46 2.90 13.80 4.74
CA ASP A 46 1.94 13.99 3.64
C ASP A 46 2.09 12.89 2.59
N GLU A 47 3.32 12.54 2.21
CA GLU A 47 3.59 11.41 1.32
C GLU A 47 3.10 10.09 1.90
N LYS A 48 3.33 9.86 3.20
CA LYS A 48 2.91 8.64 3.89
C LYS A 48 1.39 8.49 3.97
N ILE A 49 0.69 9.57 4.34
CA ILE A 49 -0.79 9.60 4.37
C ILE A 49 -1.34 9.37 2.98
N ARG A 50 -0.78 10.02 1.96
CA ARG A 50 -1.25 9.88 0.59
C ARG A 50 -1.05 8.45 0.07
N ALA A 51 0.12 7.86 0.29
CA ALA A 51 0.39 6.47 -0.08
C ALA A 51 -0.60 5.52 0.60
N LEU A 52 -0.85 5.70 1.90
CA LEU A 52 -1.82 4.88 2.63
C LEU A 52 -3.23 4.99 2.05
N ASN A 53 -3.70 6.22 1.79
CA ASN A 53 -5.02 6.48 1.23
C ASN A 53 -5.17 5.90 -0.18
N ASP A 54 -4.16 6.08 -1.04
CA ASP A 54 -4.19 5.57 -2.40
C ASP A 54 -4.21 4.03 -2.42
N LEU A 55 -3.49 3.37 -1.50
CA LEU A 55 -3.56 1.93 -1.32
C LEU A 55 -4.94 1.49 -0.83
N GLN A 56 -5.45 2.08 0.25
CA GLN A 56 -6.77 1.75 0.79
C GLN A 56 -7.85 1.90 -0.28
N ARG A 57 -7.77 2.98 -1.07
CA ARG A 57 -8.69 3.23 -2.17
C ARG A 57 -8.55 2.18 -3.26
N ALA A 58 -7.34 1.89 -3.74
CA ALA A 58 -7.12 0.91 -4.79
C ALA A 58 -7.63 -0.48 -4.39
N PHE A 59 -7.29 -0.94 -3.18
CA PHE A 59 -7.77 -2.23 -2.68
C PHE A 59 -9.25 -2.24 -2.33
N SER A 60 -9.87 -1.09 -2.09
CA SER A 60 -11.32 -1.02 -1.82
C SER A 60 -12.15 -0.90 -3.09
N GLU A 61 -11.72 -0.12 -4.07
CA GLU A 61 -12.40 0.08 -5.36
C GLU A 61 -12.20 -1.15 -6.27
N HIS A 62 -10.99 -1.72 -6.28
CA HIS A 62 -10.63 -2.85 -7.13
C HIS A 62 -10.60 -4.20 -6.39
N ARG A 63 -11.47 -4.40 -5.38
CA ARG A 63 -11.56 -5.68 -4.63
C ARG A 63 -11.76 -6.91 -5.51
N HIS A 64 -12.40 -6.72 -6.66
CA HIS A 64 -12.74 -7.75 -7.62
C HIS A 64 -11.60 -8.08 -8.60
N TRP A 65 -10.54 -7.27 -8.65
CA TRP A 65 -9.39 -7.52 -9.53
C TRP A 65 -8.41 -8.51 -8.90
N PRO A 66 -7.61 -9.23 -9.68
CA PRO A 66 -6.46 -9.95 -9.13
C PRO A 66 -5.51 -8.97 -8.41
N VAL A 67 -4.93 -9.42 -7.30
CA VAL A 67 -4.02 -8.62 -6.44
C VAL A 67 -2.86 -8.04 -7.25
N ASP A 68 -2.28 -8.86 -8.15
CA ASP A 68 -1.18 -8.44 -9.04
C ASP A 68 -1.58 -7.30 -9.99
N MET A 69 -2.86 -7.24 -10.38
CA MET A 69 -3.39 -6.17 -11.21
C MET A 69 -3.52 -4.87 -10.42
N VAL A 70 -3.91 -4.96 -9.13
CA VAL A 70 -3.95 -3.80 -8.21
C VAL A 70 -2.53 -3.25 -8.00
N PHE A 71 -1.52 -4.11 -7.84
CA PHE A 71 -0.13 -3.68 -7.77
C PHE A 71 0.31 -2.94 -9.04
N THR A 72 0.00 -3.50 -10.21
CA THR A 72 0.34 -2.91 -11.50
C THR A 72 -0.36 -1.56 -11.69
N TYR A 73 -1.62 -1.44 -11.27
CA TYR A 73 -2.37 -0.17 -11.27
C TYR A 73 -1.70 0.90 -10.41
N LEU A 74 -1.15 0.51 -9.26
CA LEU A 74 -0.37 1.38 -8.37
C LEU A 74 1.05 1.69 -8.91
N GLY A 75 1.41 1.14 -10.07
CA GLY A 75 2.72 1.31 -10.70
C GLY A 75 3.83 0.52 -10.00
N ILE A 76 3.47 -0.54 -9.27
CA ILE A 76 4.40 -1.41 -8.54
C ILE A 76 4.35 -2.80 -9.17
N LYS A 77 5.51 -3.36 -9.46
CA LYS A 77 5.58 -4.73 -9.99
C LYS A 77 5.31 -5.72 -8.85
N PRO A 78 4.55 -6.81 -9.06
CA PRO A 78 4.33 -7.83 -8.04
C PRO A 78 5.64 -8.40 -7.46
N GLU A 79 6.66 -8.51 -8.29
CA GLU A 79 8.02 -8.94 -7.94
C GLU A 79 8.67 -8.07 -6.85
N GLU A 80 8.37 -6.76 -6.81
CA GLU A 80 8.93 -5.83 -5.83
C GLU A 80 8.30 -6.00 -4.44
N VAL A 81 7.12 -6.61 -4.36
CA VAL A 81 6.38 -6.85 -3.11
C VAL A 81 6.66 -8.25 -2.57
N GLN A 82 6.79 -9.24 -3.46
CA GLN A 82 6.98 -10.65 -3.13
C GLN A 82 8.45 -11.06 -2.95
N ALA A 83 9.41 -10.13 -3.07
CA ALA A 83 10.83 -10.42 -2.93
C ALA A 83 11.16 -11.03 -1.55
N LYS A 84 11.36 -12.36 -1.57
CA LYS A 84 11.93 -13.19 -0.51
C LYS A 84 13.43 -12.94 -0.40
#